data_AF-A0A851P048-F1
#
_entry.id   AF-A0A851P048-F1
#
_cell.length_a   1.000
_cell.length_b   1.000
_cell.length_c   1.000
_cell.angle_alpha   90.00
_cell.angle_beta   90.00
_cell.angle_gamma   90.00
#
_symmetry.space_group_name_H-M   'P 1'
#
loop_
_entity.id
_entity.type
_entity.pdbx_description
1 polymer ?
#
loop_
_entity_poly.entity_id
_entity_poly.type
_entity_poly.pdbx_seq_one_letter_code
_entity_poly.pdbx_strand_id
1 'polypeptide(L)'
;SKLQWSTAISMMVFAWLFAAFWSLMPLLGWGEYDYEPLRTCCTLDYSKGDRNYITFLFALSIFNFMIPGFIMMTAYQTIHQKFKKSGHYKFNTGLPLKTLVICWGPYCLLSFYAAVENVMFISPKYRMIPAVIAKTVPTVDAFVYALGNENYRGGIWQFLTGQKIEKAEVDNKTK
;
A
#
# COMPACT_ATOMS: atom_id res chain seq x y z
N SER A 1 -4.03 -20.96 14.84
CA SER A 1 -3.49 -19.98 15.79
C SER A 1 -4.26 -18.67 15.62
N LYS A 2 -4.87 -18.15 16.69
CA LYS A 2 -5.49 -16.80 16.68
C LYS A 2 -4.39 -15.79 17.03
N LEU A 3 -4.33 -14.65 16.35
CA LEU A 3 -3.37 -13.60 16.66
C LEU A 3 -3.67 -13.06 18.07
N GLN A 4 -2.66 -12.98 18.93
CA GLN A 4 -2.80 -12.42 20.27
C GLN A 4 -2.86 -10.89 20.21
N TRP A 5 -3.67 -10.29 21.09
CA TRP A 5 -3.84 -8.84 21.15
C TRP A 5 -2.54 -8.08 21.47
N SER A 6 -1.70 -8.64 22.34
CA SER A 6 -0.38 -8.08 22.65
C SER A 6 0.49 -7.95 21.39
N THR A 7 0.53 -8.99 20.55
CA THR A 7 1.25 -8.97 19.27
C THR A 7 0.66 -7.93 18.32
N ALA A 8 -0.67 -7.89 18.18
CA ALA A 8 -1.34 -6.94 17.29
C ALA A 8 -1.06 -5.47 17.70
N ILE A 9 -1.15 -5.16 18.99
CA ILE A 9 -0.84 -3.83 19.52
C ILE A 9 0.64 -3.49 19.28
N SER A 10 1.56 -4.42 19.55
CA SER A 10 2.99 -4.21 19.30
C SER A 10 3.28 -3.92 17.83
N MET A 11 2.65 -4.64 16.91
CA MET A 11 2.79 -4.40 15.46
C MET A 11 2.25 -3.03 15.06
N MET A 12 1.11 -2.61 15.63
CA MET A 12 0.51 -1.31 15.35
C MET A 12 1.38 -0.15 15.85
N VAL A 13 1.89 -0.23 17.08
CA VAL A 13 2.80 0.78 17.65
C VAL A 13 4.06 0.90 16.79
N PHE A 14 4.65 -0.24 16.40
CA PHE A 14 5.81 -0.26 15.51
C PHE A 14 5.51 0.43 14.16
N ALA A 15 4.38 0.12 13.52
CA ALA A 15 4.00 0.72 12.25
C ALA A 15 3.83 2.25 12.34
N TRP A 16 3.23 2.75 13.43
CA TRP A 16 3.08 4.19 13.66
C TRP A 16 4.42 4.88 13.88
N LEU A 17 5.30 4.31 14.72
CA LEU A 17 6.64 4.86 14.96
C LEU A 17 7.48 4.87 13.67
N PHE A 18 7.39 3.81 12.88
CA PHE A 18 8.07 3.71 11.59
C PHE A 18 7.56 4.75 10.58
N ALA A 19 6.24 4.92 10.46
CA ALA A 19 5.65 5.94 9.59
C ALA A 19 6.00 7.37 10.04
N ALA A 20 5.97 7.62 11.35
CA ALA A 20 6.34 8.90 11.93
C ALA A 20 7.82 9.22 11.67
N PHE A 21 8.71 8.25 11.84
CA PHE A 21 10.14 8.40 11.54
C PHE A 21 10.35 8.89 10.10
N TRP A 22 9.83 8.17 9.10
CA TRP A 22 10.03 8.53 7.69
C TRP A 22 9.36 9.84 7.28
N SER A 23 8.23 10.21 7.92
CA SER A 23 7.54 11.47 7.64
C SER A 23 8.24 12.68 8.30
N LEU A 24 8.94 12.47 9.41
CA LEU A 24 9.67 13.53 10.12
C LEU A 24 11.04 13.83 9.50
N MET A 25 11.69 12.86 8.85
CA MET A 25 13.05 13.04 8.31
C MET A 25 13.19 14.25 7.36
N PRO A 26 12.26 14.50 6.41
CA PRO A 26 12.34 15.70 5.54
C PRO A 26 12.17 17.02 6.31
N LEU A 27 11.46 17.01 7.44
CA LEU A 27 11.33 18.19 8.31
C LEU A 27 12.61 18.46 9.11
N LEU A 28 13.40 17.41 9.36
CA LEU A 28 14.69 17.48 10.05
C LEU A 28 15.87 17.66 9.08
N GLY A 29 15.60 17.80 7.78
CA GLY A 29 16.58 18.13 6.74
C GLY A 29 17.14 16.94 5.95
N TRP A 30 16.71 15.70 6.22
CA TRP A 30 17.04 14.55 5.36
C TRP A 30 15.91 14.27 4.37
N GLY A 31 16.09 14.73 3.13
CA GLY A 31 15.01 15.07 2.22
C GLY A 31 14.47 16.49 2.46
N GLU A 32 13.51 16.92 1.65
CA GLU A 32 12.87 18.24 1.76
C GLU A 32 11.42 18.15 1.23
N TYR A 33 10.46 18.76 1.92
CA TYR A 33 9.09 18.89 1.40
C TYR A 33 8.94 20.19 0.62
N ASP A 34 8.34 20.12 -0.57
CA ASP A 34 7.97 21.28 -1.37
C ASP A 34 6.62 21.02 -2.06
N TYR A 35 6.10 22.02 -2.76
CA TYR A 35 4.86 21.94 -3.50
C TYR A 35 4.98 21.02 -4.72
N GLU A 36 3.91 20.27 -4.98
CA GLU A 36 3.74 19.57 -6.25
C GLU A 36 3.74 20.57 -7.43
N PRO A 37 4.01 20.13 -8.67
CA PRO A 37 4.16 21.03 -9.82
C PRO A 37 2.97 21.98 -10.10
N LEU A 38 1.75 21.61 -9.68
CA LEU A 38 0.54 22.45 -9.78
C LEU A 38 0.25 23.28 -8.52
N ARG A 39 1.09 23.17 -7.48
CA ARG A 39 1.01 23.89 -6.21
C ARG A 39 -0.28 23.68 -5.39
N THR A 40 -0.96 22.56 -5.60
CA THR A 40 -2.21 22.21 -4.89
C THR A 40 -1.97 21.39 -3.63
N CYS A 41 -0.87 20.64 -3.55
CA CYS A 41 -0.48 19.82 -2.41
C CYS A 41 1.04 19.83 -2.26
N CYS A 42 1.54 19.24 -1.16
CA CYS A 42 2.97 19.07 -0.93
C CYS A 42 3.42 17.64 -1.26
N THR A 43 4.69 17.51 -1.61
CA THR A 43 5.38 16.24 -1.88
C THR A 43 6.87 16.36 -1.52
N LEU A 44 7.62 15.28 -1.66
CA LEU A 44 9.06 15.31 -1.51
C LEU A 44 9.66 16.09 -2.69
N ASP A 45 10.54 17.06 -2.44
CA ASP A 45 11.16 17.85 -3.50
C ASP A 45 12.14 16.99 -4.29
N TYR A 46 11.68 16.53 -5.45
CA TYR A 46 12.49 15.80 -6.42
C TYR A 46 12.93 16.68 -7.60
N SER A 47 12.68 18.01 -7.54
CA SER A 47 12.95 18.93 -8.65
C SER A 47 14.43 19.19 -8.87
N LYS A 48 15.21 19.18 -7.78
CA LYS A 48 16.65 19.48 -7.78
C LYS A 48 17.52 18.23 -8.01
N GLY A 49 17.00 17.04 -7.71
CA GLY A 49 17.77 15.78 -7.83
C GLY A 49 19.07 15.80 -7.01
N ASP A 50 19.10 16.47 -5.87
CA ASP A 50 20.32 16.67 -5.09
C ASP A 50 20.69 15.44 -4.25
N ARG A 51 21.88 15.44 -3.66
CA ARG A 51 22.35 14.30 -2.84
C ARG A 51 21.42 14.03 -1.65
N ASN A 52 20.81 15.07 -1.10
CA ASN A 52 19.87 14.94 0.02
C ASN A 52 18.64 14.14 -0.41
N TYR A 53 17.98 14.55 -1.50
CA TYR A 53 16.86 13.83 -2.11
C TYR A 53 17.24 12.38 -2.47
N ILE A 54 18.37 12.19 -3.16
CA ILE A 54 18.79 10.87 -3.66
C ILE A 54 19.00 9.89 -2.50
N THR A 55 19.75 10.28 -1.47
CA THR A 55 20.01 9.39 -0.32
C THR A 55 18.73 9.04 0.44
N PHE A 56 17.83 10.00 0.61
CA PHE A 56 16.54 9.78 1.23
C PHE A 56 15.63 8.88 0.38
N LEU A 57 15.59 9.08 -0.94
CA LEU A 57 14.83 8.26 -1.89
C LEU A 57 15.27 6.80 -1.86
N PHE A 58 16.58 6.52 -1.89
CA PHE A 58 17.08 5.15 -1.82
C PHE A 58 16.69 4.48 -0.50
N ALA A 59 16.79 5.21 0.61
CA ALA A 59 16.37 4.72 1.92
C ALA A 59 14.86 4.41 1.94
N LEU A 60 14.01 5.34 1.50
CA LEU A 60 12.57 5.12 1.37
C LEU A 60 12.25 3.90 0.49
N SER A 61 12.93 3.77 -0.65
CA SER A 61 12.66 2.68 -1.59
C SER A 61 12.99 1.32 -0.99
N ILE A 62 14.09 1.19 -0.25
CA ILE A 62 14.45 -0.07 0.41
C ILE A 62 13.47 -0.40 1.54
N PHE A 63 13.27 0.55 2.47
CA PHE A 63 12.56 0.29 3.71
C PHE A 63 11.03 0.35 3.60
N ASN A 64 10.49 1.19 2.71
CA ASN A 64 9.04 1.37 2.57
C ASN A 64 8.44 0.67 1.34
N PHE A 65 9.26 0.27 0.37
CA PHE A 65 8.78 -0.42 -0.84
C PHE A 65 9.33 -1.83 -1.00
N MET A 66 10.64 -2.01 -1.05
CA MET A 66 11.27 -3.31 -1.34
C MET A 66 11.06 -4.32 -0.20
N ILE A 67 11.37 -3.95 1.04
CA ILE A 67 11.20 -4.84 2.20
C ILE A 67 9.72 -5.20 2.41
N PRO A 68 8.77 -4.24 2.50
CA PRO A 68 7.35 -4.56 2.62
C PRO A 68 6.80 -5.34 1.43
N GLY A 69 7.24 -5.02 0.21
CA GLY A 69 6.87 -5.74 -1.01
C GLY A 69 7.32 -7.20 -0.99
N PHE A 70 8.55 -7.47 -0.52
CA PHE A 70 9.07 -8.83 -0.37
C PHE A 70 8.33 -9.62 0.73
N ILE A 71 8.06 -9.00 1.88
CA ILE A 71 7.27 -9.60 2.96
C ILE A 71 5.87 -9.96 2.43
N MET A 72 5.22 -9.03 1.73
CA MET A 72 3.91 -9.25 1.15
C MET A 72 3.92 -10.37 0.12
N MET A 73 4.92 -10.40 -0.77
CA MET A 73 5.07 -11.44 -1.79
C MET A 73 5.19 -12.83 -1.15
N THR A 74 6.12 -13.01 -0.21
CA THR A 74 6.35 -14.31 0.45
C THR A 74 5.15 -14.75 1.28
N ALA A 75 4.51 -13.84 2.00
CA ALA A 75 3.30 -14.11 2.78
C ALA A 75 2.16 -14.59 1.89
N TYR A 76 1.82 -13.85 0.82
CA TYR A 76 0.72 -14.22 -0.07
C TYR A 76 1.02 -15.44 -0.94
N GLN A 77 2.28 -15.70 -1.30
CA GLN A 77 2.69 -16.95 -1.95
C GLN A 77 2.45 -18.15 -1.03
N THR A 78 2.81 -18.04 0.25
CA THR A 78 2.57 -19.11 1.23
C THR A 78 1.07 -19.36 1.42
N ILE A 79 0.26 -18.30 1.44
CA ILE A 79 -1.21 -18.42 1.49
C ILE A 79 -1.74 -19.08 0.23
N HIS A 80 -1.27 -18.68 -0.95
CA HIS A 80 -1.69 -19.25 -2.23
C HIS A 80 -1.38 -20.74 -2.30
N GLN A 81 -0.20 -21.17 -1.85
CA GLN A 81 0.17 -22.58 -1.79
C GLN A 81 -0.75 -23.37 -0.85
N LYS A 82 -1.15 -22.78 0.29
CA LYS A 82 -2.13 -23.40 1.20
C LYS A 82 -3.50 -23.53 0.54
N PHE A 83 -3.99 -22.51 -0.16
CA PHE A 83 -5.25 -22.60 -0.91
C PHE A 83 -5.17 -23.63 -2.03
N LYS A 84 -4.05 -23.71 -2.76
CA LYS A 84 -3.83 -24.72 -3.80
C LYS A 84 -3.88 -26.15 -3.25
N LYS A 85 -3.26 -26.40 -2.09
CA LYS A 85 -3.30 -27.72 -1.44
C LYS A 85 -4.68 -28.06 -0.89
N SER A 86 -5.40 -27.07 -0.38
CA SER A 86 -6.72 -27.25 0.23
C SER A 86 -7.88 -27.26 -0.78
N GLY A 87 -7.69 -26.75 -2.00
CA GLY A 87 -8.75 -26.54 -2.99
C GLY A 87 -9.68 -25.34 -2.71
N HIS A 88 -9.64 -24.78 -1.50
CA HIS A 88 -10.53 -23.69 -1.06
C HIS A 88 -9.84 -22.32 -1.13
N TYR A 89 -10.10 -21.57 -2.21
CA TYR A 89 -9.64 -20.20 -2.37
C TYR A 89 -10.64 -19.22 -1.74
N LYS A 90 -10.21 -18.44 -0.75
CA LYS A 90 -11.06 -17.45 -0.08
C LYS A 90 -11.03 -16.06 -0.73
N PHE A 91 -9.90 -15.70 -1.35
CA PHE A 91 -9.71 -14.41 -2.02
C PHE A 91 -8.54 -14.50 -3.00
N ASN A 92 -8.42 -13.49 -3.87
CA ASN A 92 -7.31 -13.39 -4.83
C ASN A 92 -6.01 -12.96 -4.13
N THR A 93 -5.11 -13.92 -3.91
CA THR A 93 -3.83 -13.70 -3.21
C THR A 93 -2.85 -12.81 -3.97
N GLY A 94 -3.01 -12.64 -5.29
CA GLY A 94 -2.14 -11.78 -6.09
C GLY A 94 -2.60 -10.31 -6.12
N LEU A 95 -3.83 -10.02 -5.71
CA LEU A 95 -4.43 -8.69 -5.80
C LEU A 95 -3.68 -7.65 -4.94
N PRO A 96 -3.31 -7.90 -3.68
CA PRO A 96 -2.61 -6.91 -2.85
C PRO A 96 -1.27 -6.43 -3.44
N LEU A 97 -0.46 -7.37 -3.96
CA LEU A 97 0.82 -7.03 -4.59
C LEU A 97 0.61 -6.25 -5.90
N LYS A 98 -0.40 -6.61 -6.69
CA LYS A 98 -0.74 -5.86 -7.91
C LYS A 98 -1.20 -4.44 -7.58
N THR A 99 -2.03 -4.27 -6.55
CA THR A 99 -2.47 -2.94 -6.10
C THR A 99 -1.27 -2.08 -5.69
N LEU A 100 -0.35 -2.61 -4.89
CA LEU A 100 0.87 -1.89 -4.50
C LEU A 100 1.65 -1.41 -5.73
N VAL A 101 1.93 -2.30 -6.69
CA VAL A 101 2.74 -1.98 -7.87
C VAL A 101 2.01 -1.02 -8.82
N ILE A 102 0.70 -1.18 -9.01
CA ILE A 102 -0.09 -0.29 -9.89
C ILE A 102 -0.21 1.11 -9.29
N CYS A 103 -0.47 1.22 -7.99
CA CYS A 103 -0.68 2.50 -7.34
C CYS A 103 0.64 3.25 -7.09
N TRP A 104 1.68 2.57 -6.60
CA TRP A 104 2.94 3.23 -6.24
C TRP A 104 4.02 3.13 -7.30
N GLY A 105 4.02 2.09 -8.13
CA GLY A 105 5.05 1.86 -9.14
C GLY A 105 5.28 3.04 -10.09
N PRO A 106 4.23 3.66 -10.67
CA PRO A 106 4.40 4.84 -11.51
C PRO A 106 5.09 6.00 -10.78
N TYR A 107 4.75 6.23 -9.51
CA TYR A 107 5.34 7.31 -8.72
C TYR A 107 6.79 6.98 -8.36
N CYS A 108 7.09 5.74 -7.95
CA CYS A 108 8.46 5.28 -7.72
C CYS A 108 9.34 5.45 -8.97
N LEU A 109 8.83 5.08 -10.15
CA LEU A 109 9.55 5.26 -11.42
C LEU A 109 9.86 6.74 -11.70
N LEU A 110 8.88 7.62 -11.49
CA LEU A 110 9.09 9.06 -11.63
C LEU A 110 10.14 9.58 -10.62
N SER A 111 10.07 9.15 -9.36
CA SER A 111 11.00 9.55 -8.31
C SER A 111 12.43 9.11 -8.60
N PHE A 112 12.62 7.87 -9.09
CA PHE A 112 13.95 7.38 -9.51
C PHE A 112 14.44 8.06 -10.78
N TYR A 113 13.56 8.36 -11.72
CA TYR A 113 13.92 9.14 -12.89
C TYR A 113 14.43 10.53 -12.49
N ALA A 114 13.78 11.18 -11.51
CA ALA A 114 14.21 12.45 -10.94
C ALA A 114 15.55 12.41 -10.20
N ALA A 115 16.03 11.22 -9.82
CA ALA A 115 17.35 11.05 -9.20
C ALA A 115 18.50 11.02 -10.23
N VAL A 116 18.18 10.76 -11.51
CA VAL A 116 19.18 10.64 -12.58
C VAL A 116 19.10 11.83 -13.55
N GLU A 117 17.88 12.31 -13.83
CA GLU A 117 17.61 13.33 -14.82
C GLU A 117 16.78 14.47 -14.25
N ASN A 118 16.93 15.66 -14.84
CA ASN A 118 16.17 16.83 -14.43
C ASN A 118 14.71 16.74 -14.90
N VAL A 119 13.78 16.39 -14.02
CA VAL A 119 12.34 16.27 -14.36
C VAL A 119 11.63 17.57 -14.75
N MET A 120 12.28 18.72 -14.65
CA MET A 120 11.64 20.01 -14.91
C MET A 120 11.28 20.23 -16.39
N PHE A 121 11.91 19.51 -17.32
CA PHE A 121 11.50 19.53 -18.73
C PHE A 121 10.15 18.81 -18.95
N ILE A 122 9.74 17.92 -18.04
CA ILE A 122 8.45 17.23 -18.11
C ILE A 122 7.34 18.19 -17.68
N SER A 123 6.32 18.33 -18.53
CA SER A 123 5.17 19.18 -18.22
C SER A 123 4.56 18.84 -16.85
N PRO A 124 4.20 19.84 -16.03
CA PRO A 124 3.58 19.63 -14.71
C PRO A 124 2.42 18.64 -14.73
N LYS A 125 1.59 18.68 -15.79
CA LYS A 125 0.43 17.79 -15.94
C LYS A 125 0.81 16.30 -15.93
N TYR A 126 1.91 15.94 -16.60
CA TYR A 126 2.36 14.54 -16.66
C TYR A 126 3.01 14.08 -15.36
N ARG A 127 3.74 14.97 -14.66
CA ARG A 127 4.29 14.67 -13.32
C ARG A 127 3.22 14.42 -12.28
N MET A 128 2.04 15.02 -12.44
CA MET A 128 0.92 14.83 -11.53
C MET A 128 0.22 13.47 -11.68
N ILE A 129 0.22 12.86 -12.87
CA ILE A 129 -0.51 11.60 -13.10
C ILE A 129 -0.03 10.48 -12.14
N PRO A 130 1.27 10.17 -12.03
CA PRO A 130 1.75 9.18 -11.06
C PRO A 130 1.46 9.54 -9.62
N ALA A 131 1.58 10.82 -9.25
CA ALA A 131 1.33 11.29 -7.89
C ALA A 131 -0.14 11.09 -7.48
N VAL A 132 -1.08 11.42 -8.37
CA VAL A 132 -2.51 11.20 -8.14
C VAL A 132 -2.83 9.72 -8.02
N ILE A 133 -2.26 8.87 -8.88
CA ILE A 133 -2.45 7.42 -8.81
C ILE A 133 -2.00 6.90 -7.43
N ALA A 134 -0.82 7.31 -6.95
CA ALA A 134 -0.34 6.94 -5.61
C ALA A 134 -1.30 7.40 -4.51
N LYS A 135 -1.83 8.64 -4.59
CA LYS A 135 -2.78 9.17 -3.59
C LYS A 135 -4.13 8.46 -3.56
N THR A 136 -4.52 7.74 -4.61
CA THR A 136 -5.77 6.96 -4.62
C THR A 136 -5.64 5.60 -3.91
N VAL A 137 -4.42 5.16 -3.57
CA VAL A 137 -4.19 3.84 -2.97
C VAL A 137 -5.01 3.56 -1.71
N PRO A 138 -5.22 4.49 -0.74
CA PRO A 138 -5.94 4.15 0.49
C PRO A 138 -7.40 3.83 0.20
N THR A 139 -7.99 4.50 -0.79
CA THR A 139 -9.35 4.22 -1.27
C THR A 139 -9.41 2.86 -1.94
N VAL A 140 -8.46 2.55 -2.84
CA VAL A 140 -8.40 1.25 -3.51
C VAL A 140 -8.22 0.11 -2.50
N ASP A 141 -7.31 0.26 -1.54
CA ASP A 141 -7.06 -0.71 -0.47
C ASP A 141 -8.30 -0.91 0.40
N ALA A 142 -9.01 0.16 0.76
CA ALA A 142 -10.26 0.06 1.50
C ALA A 142 -11.26 -0.84 0.76
N PHE A 143 -11.45 -0.66 -0.55
CA PHE A 143 -12.31 -1.53 -1.34
C PHE A 143 -11.80 -2.96 -1.46
N VAL A 144 -10.51 -3.15 -1.74
CA VAL A 144 -9.88 -4.47 -1.89
C VAL A 144 -10.03 -5.29 -0.61
N TYR A 145 -9.72 -4.71 0.56
CA TYR A 145 -9.75 -5.43 1.83
C TYR A 145 -11.16 -5.54 2.44
N ALA A 146 -11.99 -4.49 2.32
CA ALA A 146 -13.37 -4.52 2.84
C ALA A 146 -14.27 -5.47 2.03
N LEU A 147 -14.24 -5.36 0.70
CA LEU A 147 -15.09 -6.18 -0.17
C LEU A 147 -14.50 -7.58 -0.40
N GLY A 148 -13.20 -7.77 -0.17
CA GLY A 148 -12.57 -9.10 -0.22
C GLY A 148 -12.93 -10.01 0.96
N ASN A 149 -13.49 -9.47 2.05
CA ASN A 149 -13.79 -10.23 3.26
C ASN A 149 -15.28 -10.49 3.40
N GLU A 150 -15.70 -11.74 3.26
CA GLU A 150 -17.11 -12.17 3.39
C GLU A 150 -17.75 -11.75 4.71
N ASN A 151 -17.01 -11.82 5.83
CA ASN A 151 -17.53 -11.43 7.13
C ASN A 151 -17.75 -9.91 7.21
N TYR A 152 -16.84 -9.13 6.62
CA TYR A 152 -16.96 -7.68 6.60
C TYR A 152 -18.09 -7.22 5.67
N ARG A 153 -18.24 -7.87 4.51
CA ARG A 153 -19.38 -7.67 3.60
C ARG A 153 -20.71 -7.95 4.27
N GLY A 154 -20.82 -9.04 5.03
CA GLY A 154 -22.01 -9.35 5.82
C GLY A 154 -22.33 -8.26 6.84
N GLY A 155 -21.31 -7.71 7.51
CA GLY A 155 -21.47 -6.58 8.42
C GLY A 155 -21.96 -5.29 7.74
N ILE A 156 -21.38 -4.94 6.59
CA ILE A 156 -21.83 -3.78 5.79
C ILE A 156 -23.28 -3.97 5.35
N TRP A 157 -23.64 -5.15 4.86
CA TRP A 157 -25.00 -5.45 4.43
C TRP A 157 -25.99 -5.33 5.58
N GLN A 158 -25.67 -5.90 6.74
CA GLN A 158 -26.51 -5.79 7.93
C GLN A 158 -26.65 -4.35 8.40
N PHE A 159 -25.58 -3.56 8.34
CA PHE A 159 -25.63 -2.13 8.69
C PHE A 159 -26.53 -1.34 7.74
N LEU A 160 -26.47 -1.60 6.43
CA LEU A 160 -27.24 -0.86 5.42
C LEU A 160 -28.71 -1.30 5.31
N THR A 161 -28.99 -2.59 5.50
CA THR A 161 -30.32 -3.17 5.25
C THR A 161 -31.05 -3.65 6.51
N GLY A 162 -30.35 -3.74 7.64
CA GLY A 162 -30.86 -4.37 8.86
C GLY A 162 -30.94 -5.89 8.81
N GLN A 163 -30.69 -6.52 7.66
CA GLN A 163 -30.80 -7.96 7.46
C GLN A 163 -29.45 -8.66 7.59
N LYS A 164 -29.40 -9.81 8.26
CA LYS A 164 -28.20 -10.65 8.28
C LYS A 164 -28.14 -11.50 7.02
N ILE A 165 -26.98 -11.54 6.37
CA ILE A 165 -26.73 -12.54 5.32
C ILE A 165 -26.58 -13.89 6.01
N GLU A 166 -27.57 -14.77 5.86
CA GLU A 166 -27.42 -16.17 6.25
C GLU A 166 -26.36 -16.81 5.36
N LYS A 167 -25.32 -17.38 5.98
CA LYS A 167 -24.38 -18.23 5.24
C LYS A 167 -25.17 -19.48 4.87
N ALA A 168 -25.32 -19.74 3.57
CA ALA A 168 -25.82 -21.03 3.11
C ALA A 168 -24.94 -22.12 3.73
N GLU A 169 -25.54 -23.03 4.50
CA GLU A 169 -24.88 -24.24 4.94
C GLU A 169 -24.45 -24.99 3.68
N VAL A 170 -23.14 -24.99 3.40
CA VAL A 170 -22.58 -25.94 2.44
C VAL A 170 -22.70 -27.29 3.12
N ASP A 171 -23.76 -28.01 2.71
CA ASP A 171 -24.11 -29.35 3.12
C ASP A 171 -22.83 -30.19 3.26
N ASN A 172 -22.59 -30.65 4.48
CA ASN A 172 -21.49 -31.54 4.84
C ASN A 172 -21.83 -32.95 4.33
N LYS A 173 -22.11 -33.06 3.02
CA LYS A 173 -22.29 -34.31 2.29
C LYS A 173 -21.10 -34.51 1.39
N THR A 174 -20.01 -34.98 1.98
CA THR A 174 -19.18 -35.95 1.29
C THR A 174 -18.81 -37.01 2.31
N LYS A 175 -19.31 -38.22 2.03
CA LYS A 175 -18.92 -39.48 2.66
C LYS A 175 -17.40 -39.65 2.68
#